data_AF-A0A835I2D9-F1
#
_entry.id   AF-A0A835I2D9-F1
#
_cell.length_a   1.000
_cell.length_b   1.000
_cell.length_c   1.000
_cell.angle_alpha   90.00
_cell.angle_beta   90.00
_cell.angle_gamma   90.00
#
_symmetry.space_group_name_H-M   'P 1'
#
loop_
_entity.id
_entity.type
_entity.pdbx_description
1 polymer ?
#
loop_
_entity_poly.entity_id
_entity_poly.type
_entity_poly.pdbx_seq_one_letter_code
_entity_poly.pdbx_strand_id
1 'polypeptide(L)'
;AFLVSKHFGVKTAYHYALLHPERVMGVITLGLPFVLPGLELFPREFFPKCFYMLRWEEPERAEADFGRLDVKTVVRNIYILFSEVNFRHEEDQEIMDLVDPSTPLPSWFTEEDLANYATLYEKSGFCTAL
;
A
#
# COMPACT_ATOMS: atom_id res chain seq x y z
N ALA A 1 19.62 1.79 -17.79
CA ALA A 1 19.72 1.72 -16.31
C ALA A 1 19.02 0.46 -15.79
N PHE A 2 19.31 0.04 -14.56
CA PHE A 2 18.48 -0.96 -13.88
C PHE A 2 17.30 -0.26 -13.20
N LEU A 3 16.11 -0.85 -13.29
CA LEU A 3 14.92 -0.39 -12.57
C LEU A 3 14.68 -1.28 -11.36
N VAL A 4 14.54 -0.68 -10.19
CA VAL A 4 14.18 -1.39 -8.95
C VAL A 4 12.85 -0.83 -8.46
N SER A 5 11.87 -1.69 -8.23
CA SER A 5 10.53 -1.24 -7.86
C SER A 5 9.82 -2.16 -6.87
N LYS A 6 8.92 -1.59 -6.07
CA LYS A 6 8.17 -2.30 -5.03
C LYS A 6 6.69 -1.93 -5.09
N HIS A 7 5.82 -2.91 -4.81
CA HIS A 7 4.38 -2.69 -4.70
C HIS A 7 3.78 -1.96 -5.92
N PHE A 8 3.07 -0.84 -5.73
CA PHE A 8 2.40 -0.10 -6.81
C PHE A 8 3.37 0.37 -7.91
N GLY A 9 4.63 0.65 -7.57
CA GLY A 9 5.62 1.05 -8.55
C GLY A 9 5.98 -0.04 -9.56
N VAL A 10 5.67 -1.31 -9.26
CA VAL A 10 6.04 -2.46 -10.11
C VAL A 10 5.36 -2.35 -11.48
N LYS A 11 4.07 -1.98 -11.49
CA LYS A 11 3.31 -1.79 -12.74
C LYS A 11 3.94 -0.69 -13.60
N THR A 12 4.32 0.43 -12.97
CA THR A 12 4.99 1.54 -13.66
C THR A 12 6.34 1.11 -14.23
N ALA A 13 7.15 0.37 -13.46
CA ALA A 13 8.46 -0.11 -13.91
C ALA A 13 8.35 -1.05 -15.12
N TYR A 14 7.39 -1.97 -15.11
CA TYR A 14 7.15 -2.85 -16.26
C TYR A 14 6.66 -2.10 -17.49
N HIS A 15 5.70 -1.18 -17.33
CA HIS A 15 5.25 -0.36 -18.45
C HIS A 15 6.39 0.46 -19.05
N TYR A 16 7.20 1.11 -18.22
CA TYR A 16 8.34 1.87 -18.70
C TYR A 16 9.36 0.98 -19.43
N ALA A 17 9.66 -0.21 -18.92
CA ALA A 17 10.59 -1.14 -19.55
C ALA A 17 10.08 -1.67 -20.90
N LEU A 18 8.78 -1.91 -21.02
CA LEU A 18 8.16 -2.34 -22.29
C LEU A 18 8.10 -1.22 -23.33
N LEU A 19 7.86 0.02 -22.90
CA LEU A 19 7.78 1.19 -23.78
C LEU A 19 9.15 1.72 -24.20
N HIS A 20 10.17 1.55 -23.36
CA HIS A 20 11.53 2.08 -23.56
C HIS A 20 12.62 1.01 -23.30
N PRO A 21 12.59 -0.12 -24.03
CA PRO A 21 13.54 -1.22 -23.80
C PRO A 21 14.99 -0.79 -24.01
N GLU A 22 15.25 0.21 -24.86
CA GLU A 22 16.59 0.77 -25.10
C GLU A 22 17.17 1.50 -23.89
N ARG A 23 16.33 1.87 -22.91
CA ARG A 23 16.73 2.60 -21.69
C ARG A 23 16.90 1.69 -20.49
N VAL A 24 16.47 0.43 -20.58
CA VAL A 24 16.38 -0.48 -19.44
C VAL A 24 17.29 -1.69 -19.64
N MET A 25 18.27 -1.84 -18.75
CA MET A 25 19.20 -2.97 -18.75
C MET A 25 18.67 -4.17 -17.98
N GLY A 26 17.69 -3.95 -17.09
CA GLY A 26 17.06 -5.00 -16.29
C GLY A 26 16.05 -4.41 -15.32
N VAL A 27 15.12 -5.24 -14.87
CA VAL A 27 14.05 -4.87 -13.93
C VAL A 27 14.09 -5.82 -12.75
N ILE A 28 14.13 -5.26 -11.54
CA ILE A 28 14.09 -5.96 -10.27
C ILE A 28 12.83 -5.50 -9.55
N THR A 29 11.94 -6.43 -9.20
CA THR A 29 10.67 -6.12 -8.54
C THR A 29 10.56 -6.83 -7.19
N LEU A 30 9.87 -6.18 -6.26
CA LEU A 30 9.61 -6.69 -4.91
C LEU A 30 8.11 -6.65 -4.61
N GLY A 31 7.54 -7.80 -4.25
CA GLY A 31 6.17 -7.92 -3.76
C GLY A 31 5.10 -8.28 -4.81
N LEU A 32 5.20 -7.79 -6.06
CA LEU A 32 4.26 -8.14 -7.14
C LEU A 32 4.98 -8.77 -8.34
N PRO A 33 4.43 -9.83 -8.96
CA PRO A 33 4.98 -10.42 -10.17
C PRO A 33 4.64 -9.59 -11.41
N PHE A 34 5.25 -9.94 -12.55
CA PHE A 34 4.84 -9.43 -13.85
C PHE A 34 3.46 -9.97 -14.25
N VAL A 35 2.63 -9.09 -14.80
CA VAL A 35 1.27 -9.42 -15.24
C VAL A 35 1.15 -9.02 -16.69
N LEU A 36 0.74 -9.97 -17.53
CA LEU A 36 0.53 -9.68 -18.95
C LEU A 36 -0.62 -8.68 -19.10
N PRO A 37 -0.51 -7.73 -20.06
CA PRO A 37 -1.63 -6.84 -20.39
C PRO A 37 -2.91 -7.63 -20.66
N GLY A 38 -4.02 -7.23 -20.02
CA GLY A 38 -5.31 -7.91 -20.15
C GLY A 38 -5.56 -9.04 -19.14
N LEU A 39 -4.57 -9.41 -18.32
CA LEU A 39 -4.79 -10.28 -17.16
C LEU A 39 -4.94 -9.46 -15.88
N GLU A 40 -5.93 -9.79 -15.08
CA GLU A 40 -6.10 -9.23 -13.74
C GLU A 40 -5.33 -10.09 -12.74
N LEU A 41 -4.34 -9.49 -12.07
CA LEU A 41 -3.60 -10.16 -11.00
C LEU A 41 -4.50 -10.52 -9.81
N PHE A 42 -5.56 -9.73 -9.64
CA PHE A 42 -6.44 -9.77 -8.51
C PHE A 42 -7.91 -9.68 -8.95
N PRO A 43 -8.47 -10.75 -9.55
CA PRO A 43 -9.88 -10.74 -9.92
C PRO A 43 -10.71 -10.61 -8.65
N ARG A 44 -11.63 -9.63 -8.63
CA ARG A 44 -12.39 -9.26 -7.41
C ARG A 44 -13.06 -10.45 -6.73
N GLU A 45 -13.54 -11.40 -7.53
CA GLU A 45 -14.30 -12.57 -7.10
C GLU A 45 -13.52 -13.47 -6.15
N PHE A 46 -12.18 -13.41 -6.16
CA PHE A 46 -11.32 -14.21 -5.29
C PHE A 46 -10.97 -13.53 -3.96
N PHE A 47 -11.36 -12.26 -3.77
CA PHE A 47 -11.06 -11.53 -2.54
C PHE A 47 -12.28 -11.43 -1.64
N PRO A 48 -12.09 -11.57 -0.31
CA PRO A 48 -13.10 -11.14 0.65
C PRO A 48 -13.49 -9.69 0.36
N LYS A 49 -14.78 -9.33 0.50
CA LYS A 49 -15.24 -7.94 0.33
C LYS A 49 -14.47 -6.95 1.21
N CYS A 50 -13.93 -7.44 2.32
CA CYS A 50 -13.15 -6.69 3.30
C CYS A 50 -11.66 -6.58 2.96
N PHE A 51 -11.28 -6.99 1.76
CA PHE A 51 -9.94 -6.79 1.27
C PHE A 51 -9.68 -5.30 1.01
N TYR A 52 -8.57 -4.77 1.52
CA TYR A 52 -8.33 -3.32 1.56
C TYR A 52 -8.41 -2.65 0.19
N MET A 53 -7.93 -3.30 -0.88
CA MET A 53 -8.02 -2.74 -2.24
C MET A 53 -9.47 -2.53 -2.69
N LEU A 54 -10.39 -3.41 -2.29
CA LEU A 54 -11.81 -3.28 -2.64
C LEU A 54 -12.47 -2.14 -1.84
N ARG A 55 -12.07 -1.92 -0.58
CA ARG A 55 -12.58 -0.83 0.24
C ARG A 55 -12.08 0.53 -0.22
N TRP A 56 -10.80 0.63 -0.56
CA TRP A 56 -10.20 1.89 -1.02
C TRP A 56 -10.62 2.29 -2.43
N GLU A 57 -11.28 1.38 -3.16
CA GLU A 57 -11.89 1.73 -4.44
C GLU A 57 -13.24 2.42 -4.29
N GLU A 58 -13.94 2.21 -3.17
CA GLU A 58 -15.17 2.94 -2.87
C GLU A 58 -14.80 4.41 -2.61
N PRO A 59 -15.29 5.36 -3.43
CA PRO A 59 -14.95 6.76 -3.28
C PRO A 59 -15.24 7.26 -1.88
N GLU A 60 -14.32 8.05 -1.31
CA GLU A 60 -14.41 8.69 0.02
C GLU A 60 -14.33 7.72 1.20
N ARG A 61 -14.41 6.40 1.02
CA ARG A 61 -14.40 5.44 2.12
C ARG A 61 -13.05 5.40 2.84
N ALA A 62 -11.95 5.38 2.09
CA ALA A 62 -10.60 5.40 2.65
C ALA A 62 -10.31 6.73 3.35
N GLU A 63 -10.71 7.84 2.73
CA GLU A 63 -10.55 9.18 3.30
C GLU A 63 -11.35 9.36 4.58
N ALA A 64 -12.59 8.85 4.61
CA ALA A 64 -13.41 8.86 5.81
C ALA A 64 -12.79 8.01 6.91
N ASP A 65 -12.28 6.81 6.59
CA ASP A 65 -11.62 5.93 7.54
C ASP A 65 -10.36 6.57 8.14
N PHE A 66 -9.46 7.06 7.27
CA PHE A 66 -8.20 7.67 7.68
C PHE A 66 -8.41 9.00 8.40
N GLY A 67 -9.41 9.78 7.99
CA GLY A 67 -9.75 11.08 8.58
C GLY A 67 -10.24 11.00 10.03
N ARG A 68 -10.54 9.81 10.56
CA ARG A 68 -10.85 9.61 11.97
C ARG A 68 -9.63 9.75 12.88
N LEU A 69 -8.42 9.65 12.32
CA LEU A 69 -7.16 9.55 13.07
C LEU A 69 -6.18 10.63 12.61
N ASP A 70 -5.19 10.94 13.46
CA ASP A 70 -4.07 11.76 13.03
C ASP A 70 -3.18 10.99 12.03
N VAL A 71 -2.48 11.74 11.17
CA VAL A 71 -1.67 11.17 10.09
C VAL A 71 -0.60 10.20 10.62
N LYS A 72 0.02 10.50 11.75
CA LYS A 72 1.04 9.63 12.35
C LYS A 72 0.42 8.28 12.75
N THR A 73 -0.76 8.29 13.33
CA THR A 73 -1.50 7.07 13.67
C THR A 73 -1.91 6.28 12.42
N VAL A 74 -2.39 6.94 11.35
CA VAL A 74 -2.72 6.24 10.08
C VAL A 74 -1.49 5.55 9.50
N VAL A 75 -0.36 6.25 9.39
CA VAL A 75 0.89 5.68 8.88
C VAL A 75 1.36 4.53 9.76
N ARG A 76 1.33 4.69 11.09
CA ARG A 76 1.66 3.63 12.06
C ARG A 76 0.83 2.37 11.79
N ASN A 77 -0.49 2.53 11.68
CA ASN A 77 -1.42 1.43 11.47
C ASN A 77 -1.15 0.71 10.15
N ILE A 78 -0.91 1.43 9.05
CA ILE A 78 -0.54 0.84 7.76
C ILE A 78 0.73 -0.02 7.91
N TYR A 79 1.78 0.49 8.54
CA TYR A 79 3.04 -0.25 8.69
C TYR A 79 2.90 -1.50 9.57
N ILE A 80 2.09 -1.45 10.63
CA ILE A 80 1.77 -2.62 11.46
C ILE A 80 1.01 -3.64 10.62
N LEU A 81 -0.10 -3.22 10.00
CA LEU A 81 -1.01 -4.08 9.24
C LEU A 81 -0.31 -4.85 8.12
N PHE A 82 0.57 -4.19 7.35
CA PHE A 82 1.30 -4.81 6.24
C PHE A 82 2.62 -5.49 6.65
N SER A 83 2.91 -5.54 7.96
CA SER A 83 4.00 -6.34 8.52
C SER A 83 3.51 -7.65 9.15
N GLU A 84 2.20 -7.79 9.36
CA GLU A 84 1.60 -9.02 9.85
C GLU A 84 1.48 -10.08 8.74
N VAL A 85 1.71 -11.34 9.10
CA VAL A 85 1.62 -12.48 8.16
C VAL A 85 0.17 -12.78 7.78
N ASN A 86 -0.78 -12.46 8.68
CA ASN A 86 -2.20 -12.76 8.50
C ASN A 86 -3.02 -11.46 8.55
N PHE A 87 -3.19 -10.85 7.39
CA PHE A 87 -4.09 -9.71 7.24
C PHE A 87 -5.51 -10.11 7.67
N ARG A 88 -6.05 -9.45 8.69
CA ARG A 88 -7.41 -9.72 9.19
C ARG A 88 -8.44 -9.08 8.27
N HIS A 89 -9.54 -9.76 8.06
CA HIS A 89 -10.66 -9.29 7.25
C HIS A 89 -11.94 -9.40 8.07
N GLU A 90 -12.36 -8.31 8.69
CA GLU A 90 -13.57 -8.24 9.52
C GLU A 90 -14.64 -7.44 8.78
N GLU A 91 -15.84 -8.00 8.61
CA GLU A 91 -16.92 -7.38 7.81
C GLU A 91 -17.45 -6.07 8.40
N ASP A 92 -17.45 -5.97 9.72
CA ASP A 92 -18.06 -4.85 10.47
C ASP A 92 -17.06 -3.76 10.91
N GLN A 93 -15.79 -3.86 10.49
CA GLN A 93 -14.72 -2.94 10.90
C GLN A 93 -14.07 -2.28 9.69
N GLU A 94 -13.62 -1.03 9.78
CA GLU A 94 -12.81 -0.38 8.74
C GLU A 94 -11.32 -0.76 8.85
N ILE A 95 -10.49 -0.37 7.86
CA ILE A 95 -9.09 -0.82 7.79
C ILE A 95 -8.28 -0.33 9.00
N MET A 96 -8.53 0.90 9.45
CA MET A 96 -7.87 1.44 10.63
C MET A 96 -8.33 0.80 11.96
N ASP A 97 -9.47 0.10 11.98
CA ASP A 97 -9.98 -0.59 13.18
C ASP A 97 -9.35 -1.99 13.37
N LEU A 98 -8.67 -2.51 12.33
CA LEU A 98 -8.04 -3.83 12.37
C LEU A 98 -6.75 -3.87 13.21
N VAL A 99 -6.19 -2.70 13.52
CA VAL A 99 -4.93 -2.56 14.22
C VAL A 99 -5.17 -2.29 15.71
N ASP A 100 -4.63 -3.15 16.57
CA ASP A 100 -4.57 -2.90 18.01
C ASP A 100 -3.57 -1.77 18.30
N PRO A 101 -3.98 -0.64 18.93
CA PRO A 101 -3.10 0.48 19.24
C PRO A 101 -1.92 0.11 20.16
N SER A 102 -2.03 -0.97 20.93
CA SER A 102 -0.96 -1.48 21.78
C SER A 102 0.10 -2.27 21.02
N THR A 103 -0.14 -2.60 19.75
CA THR A 103 0.82 -3.31 18.91
C THR A 103 2.08 -2.45 18.70
N PRO A 104 3.27 -2.99 19.01
CA PRO A 104 4.52 -2.28 18.80
C PRO A 104 4.81 -2.13 17.31
N LEU A 105 5.64 -1.14 16.96
CA LEU A 105 6.14 -1.04 15.59
C LEU A 105 6.96 -2.28 15.21
N PRO A 106 6.98 -2.65 13.92
CA PRO A 106 7.90 -3.67 13.42
C PRO A 106 9.35 -3.32 13.80
N SER A 107 10.16 -4.32 14.15
CA SER A 107 11.53 -4.09 14.67
C SER A 107 12.47 -3.36 13.71
N TRP A 108 12.15 -3.34 12.41
CA TRP A 108 12.89 -2.64 11.37
C TRP A 108 12.40 -1.21 11.11
N PHE A 109 11.32 -0.78 11.75
CA PHE A 109 10.67 0.50 11.53
C PHE A 109 10.67 1.34 12.81
N THR A 110 11.45 2.42 12.82
CA THR A 110 11.67 3.22 14.02
C THR A 110 10.63 4.33 14.19
N GLU A 111 10.55 4.92 15.38
CA GLU A 111 9.71 6.11 15.61
C GLU A 111 10.17 7.33 14.80
N GLU A 112 11.47 7.41 14.46
CA GLU A 112 12.01 8.45 13.57
C GLU A 112 11.53 8.24 12.13
N ASP A 113 11.59 7.00 11.62
CA ASP A 113 11.05 6.66 10.30
C ASP A 113 9.57 7.02 10.22
N LEU A 114 8.79 6.62 11.23
CA LEU A 114 7.37 6.94 11.33
C LEU A 114 7.12 8.45 11.30
N ALA A 115 7.87 9.25 12.06
CA ALA A 115 7.74 10.70 12.06
C ALA A 115 8.06 11.34 10.69
N ASN A 116 9.08 10.83 10.00
CA ASN A 116 9.44 11.28 8.66
C ASN A 116 8.32 11.01 7.65
N TYR A 117 7.77 9.79 7.62
CA TYR A 117 6.64 9.48 6.74
C TYR A 117 5.38 10.26 7.10
N ALA A 118 5.07 10.41 8.39
CA ALA A 118 3.91 11.19 8.83
C ALA A 118 3.98 12.63 8.32
N THR A 119 5.13 13.29 8.46
CA THR A 119 5.34 14.67 7.97
C THR A 119 5.09 14.79 6.46
N LEU A 120 5.51 13.79 5.67
CA LEU A 120 5.28 13.78 4.22
C LEU A 120 3.78 13.64 3.87
N TYR A 121 3.07 12.78 4.59
CA TYR A 121 1.63 12.59 4.41
C TYR A 121 0.78 13.73 4.98
N GLU A 122 1.23 14.43 6.03
CA GLU A 122 0.57 15.65 6.52
C GLU A 122 0.55 16.74 5.45
N LYS A 123 1.61 16.83 4.64
CA LYS A 123 1.71 17.80 3.56
C LYS A 123 0.89 17.42 2.33
N SER A 124 0.80 16.12 2.01
CA SER A 124 0.26 15.63 0.75
C SER A 124 -1.14 15.06 0.82
N GLY A 125 -1.58 14.62 2.01
CA GLY A 125 -2.75 13.78 2.17
C GLY A 125 -2.55 12.38 1.58
N PHE A 126 -3.63 11.59 1.56
CA PHE A 126 -3.61 10.20 1.10
C PHE A 126 -4.35 9.96 -0.24
N CYS A 127 -5.04 10.97 -0.78
CA CYS A 127 -5.87 10.82 -1.98
C CYS A 127 -5.07 10.56 -3.27
N THR A 128 -3.80 10.99 -3.31
CA THR A 128 -2.94 10.84 -4.49
C THR A 128 -1.60 10.26 -4.11
N ALA A 129 -1.04 9.43 -4.99
CA ALA A 129 0.37 9.05 -4.87
C ALA A 129 1.24 10.31 -5.00
N LEU A 130 2.08 10.54 -4.00
CA LEU A 130 3.16 11.55 -4.02
C LEU A 130 4.16 11.30 -5.15
#